data_AF-A0A8H6RIC2-F1
#
_entry.id   AF-A0A8H6RIC2-F1
#
_cell.length_a   1.000
_cell.length_b   1.000
_cell.length_c   1.000
_cell.angle_alpha   90.00
_cell.angle_beta   90.00
_cell.angle_gamma   90.00
#
_symmetry.space_group_name_H-M   'P 1'
#
loop_
_entity.id
_entity.type
_entity.pdbx_description
1 polymer ?
#
loop_
_entity_poly.entity_id
_entity_poly.type
_entity_poly.pdbx_seq_one_letter_code
_entity_poly.pdbx_strand_id
1 'polypeptide(L)'
;MGRSGGNNASIQAYLTPATSPVKSATGRSSTPIGDGFTEEELQQALQPKPVEAWHPEFEYADHEISDLTPGPNAVTFMGRVANIFDVANAPKSPRSAKGCLKLVVKDGAGAITVRLWYASRIPCVRLGSLVSIWTNHVSNGENGSLSSASAPLFASLFPERDRNCHIFVHQNSDDGRYRTPLGYTEGVPLNNLMTLQSFIDGGYDVIDARILVVVKSIGAKKKVTRRDESVTENVTLQVHDDTAEATLGLWGTVASSPASNHNEEVGGNATGQQLATDGWKAGHTVLVLQSPGWKIGRSTYFSLTSATIVDVDPVIPDADWLRRWSARQRSREAVNPAFPEGVFDLETIATGPVRCLFTIANLDEFARCAPGETFQGYMSLLIMEVKFLQYWKRQMLLSGECCTIPIHANALSAACKGCDKQVPLRLNPRIIGQVIDETAVIDGGKLLFSDHAWRELLGRGPEDLLQMQHDELKYLADRMLFCRITILFGWTGDESKAGGRICVLGVRS
;
A
#
# COMPACT_ATOMS: atom_id res chain seq x y z
N MET A 1 10.55 62.96 56.23
CA MET A 1 9.63 63.66 55.30
C MET A 1 10.49 64.13 54.13
N GLY A 2 10.30 63.81 52.86
CA GLY A 2 9.35 62.98 52.13
C GLY A 2 9.51 63.31 50.63
N ARG A 3 9.44 62.27 49.77
CA ARG A 3 9.04 62.23 48.33
C ARG A 3 9.80 63.12 47.32
N SER A 4 10.20 62.73 46.11
CA SER A 4 9.78 61.74 45.06
C SER A 4 9.41 62.51 43.77
N GLY A 5 9.89 62.03 42.62
CA GLY A 5 9.42 62.34 41.26
C GLY A 5 10.60 62.33 40.28
N GLY A 6 10.73 61.47 39.26
CA GLY A 6 9.74 60.67 38.54
C GLY A 6 9.70 61.14 37.08
N ASN A 7 10.68 60.71 36.27
CA ASN A 7 10.74 60.98 34.82
C ASN A 7 9.78 60.05 34.07
N ASN A 8 8.67 60.60 33.56
CA ASN A 8 7.80 59.95 32.59
C ASN A 8 8.28 60.30 31.17
N ALA A 9 8.84 59.33 30.46
CA ALA A 9 9.02 59.41 29.02
C ALA A 9 7.71 59.01 28.33
N SER A 10 7.04 59.95 27.64
CA SER A 10 5.82 59.68 26.89
C SER A 10 6.11 59.34 25.42
N ILE A 11 5.32 58.43 24.86
CA ILE A 11 5.47 57.79 23.55
C ILE A 11 5.16 58.72 22.35
N GLN A 12 4.86 60.00 22.60
CA GLN A 12 4.47 60.96 21.57
C GLN A 12 5.64 61.62 20.83
N ALA A 13 6.89 61.37 21.24
CA ALA A 13 8.08 61.90 20.56
C ALA A 13 8.48 61.10 19.29
N TYR A 14 7.86 59.95 19.01
CA TYR A 14 8.24 59.04 17.91
C TYR A 14 7.30 59.04 16.69
N LEU A 15 6.26 59.88 16.67
CA LEU A 15 5.31 59.93 15.55
C LEU A 15 5.29 61.33 14.93
N THR A 16 6.30 61.66 14.13
CA THR A 16 6.23 62.75 13.15
C THR A 16 5.95 62.16 11.77
N PRO A 17 4.86 62.53 11.08
CA PRO A 17 4.61 62.09 9.71
C PRO A 17 5.56 62.82 8.77
N ALA A 18 6.52 62.09 8.20
CA ALA A 18 7.29 62.59 7.07
C ALA A 18 6.38 62.59 5.83
N THR A 19 6.00 63.79 5.40
CA THR A 19 5.27 64.04 4.16
C THR A 19 6.16 63.77 2.95
N SER A 20 5.62 63.03 1.98
CA SER A 20 6.23 62.78 0.68
C SER A 20 6.51 64.09 -0.08
N PRO A 21 7.55 64.16 -0.93
CA PRO A 21 7.83 65.36 -1.70
C PRO A 21 6.76 65.60 -2.76
N VAL A 22 6.21 66.81 -2.76
CA VAL A 22 5.28 67.32 -3.77
C VAL A 22 6.02 67.48 -5.10
N LYS A 23 5.57 66.75 -6.13
CA LYS A 23 6.01 66.95 -7.53
C LYS A 23 5.42 68.26 -8.06
N SER A 24 6.29 69.10 -8.61
CA SER A 24 5.95 70.30 -9.37
C SER A 24 5.16 69.94 -10.63
N ALA A 25 4.09 70.70 -10.87
CA ALA A 25 3.23 70.57 -12.04
C ALA A 25 3.91 71.15 -13.30
N THR A 26 4.13 70.31 -14.32
CA THR A 26 4.29 70.76 -15.70
C THR A 26 3.65 69.77 -16.66
N GLY A 27 2.86 70.30 -17.61
CA GLY A 27 2.69 69.76 -18.96
C GLY A 27 1.85 68.49 -19.14
N ARG A 28 0.62 68.65 -19.65
CA ARG A 28 -0.23 67.59 -20.18
C ARG A 28 0.48 66.79 -21.29
N SER A 29 0.63 65.48 -21.10
CA SER A 29 0.52 64.51 -22.20
C SER A 29 -0.19 63.26 -21.67
N SER A 30 -1.23 62.83 -22.38
CA SER A 30 -2.08 61.69 -22.04
C SER A 30 -1.36 60.39 -22.38
N THR A 31 -0.62 59.83 -21.42
CA THR A 31 -0.23 58.42 -21.45
C THR A 31 -1.19 57.65 -20.55
N PRO A 32 -1.75 56.51 -21.00
CA PRO A 32 -2.60 55.69 -20.16
C PRO A 32 -1.80 55.27 -18.92
N ILE A 33 -2.44 55.36 -17.75
CA ILE A 33 -1.88 54.87 -16.49
C ILE A 33 -1.69 53.36 -16.65
N GLY A 34 -0.47 52.95 -16.97
CA GLY A 34 -0.08 51.55 -17.05
C GLY A 34 -0.16 50.92 -15.66
N ASP A 35 -0.46 49.63 -15.62
CA ASP A 35 -0.54 48.76 -14.42
C ASP A 35 0.80 48.57 -13.70
N GLY A 36 1.85 49.27 -14.11
CA GLY A 36 3.18 49.21 -13.50
C GLY A 36 4.00 48.00 -13.94
N PHE A 37 3.50 47.20 -14.89
CA PHE A 37 4.23 46.08 -15.48
C PHE A 37 4.71 46.44 -16.88
N THR A 38 5.95 46.05 -17.18
CA THR A 38 6.48 46.14 -18.54
C THR A 38 5.89 45.01 -19.39
N GLU A 39 5.77 45.24 -20.71
CA GLU A 39 5.25 44.24 -21.65
C GLU A 39 6.11 42.95 -21.66
N GLU A 40 7.38 43.10 -21.31
CA GLU A 40 8.37 42.04 -21.09
C GLU A 40 8.09 41.21 -19.82
N GLU A 41 7.67 41.85 -18.72
CA GLU A 41 7.26 41.17 -17.48
C GLU A 41 5.95 40.39 -17.68
N LEU A 42 5.02 40.93 -18.47
CA LEU A 42 3.78 40.24 -18.84
C LEU A 42 4.08 39.02 -19.72
N GLN A 43 4.97 39.15 -20.71
CA GLN A 43 5.40 38.03 -21.56
C GLN A 43 6.15 36.94 -20.77
N GLN A 44 7.00 37.30 -19.80
CA GLN A 44 7.65 36.32 -18.91
C GLN A 44 6.67 35.58 -17.99
N ALA A 45 5.60 36.24 -17.55
CA ALA A 45 4.54 35.58 -16.78
C ALA A 45 3.71 34.61 -17.62
N LEU A 46 3.56 34.90 -18.92
CA LEU A 46 2.79 34.10 -19.88
C LEU A 46 3.59 32.95 -20.53
N GLN A 47 4.93 33.02 -20.50
CA GLN A 47 5.82 31.97 -20.99
C GLN A 47 6.63 31.36 -19.84
N PRO A 48 6.18 30.25 -19.21
CA PRO A 48 6.99 29.58 -18.22
C PRO A 48 8.27 29.09 -18.88
N LYS A 49 9.42 29.63 -18.44
CA LYS A 49 10.73 29.13 -18.88
C LYS A 49 10.78 27.61 -18.64
N PRO A 50 11.32 26.81 -19.57
CA PRO A 50 11.54 25.40 -19.32
C PRO A 50 12.36 25.24 -18.03
N VAL A 51 12.01 24.23 -17.22
CA VAL A 51 12.68 23.94 -15.95
C VAL A 51 14.13 23.62 -16.27
N GLU A 52 15.01 24.59 -16.06
CA GLU A 52 16.45 24.46 -16.17
C GLU A 52 16.88 23.37 -15.16
N ALA A 53 17.70 22.40 -15.61
CA ALA A 53 18.19 21.36 -14.71
C ALA A 53 18.90 22.02 -13.52
N TRP A 54 18.53 21.65 -12.30
CA TRP A 54 19.15 22.22 -11.11
C TRP A 54 20.62 21.79 -11.05
N HIS A 55 21.51 22.76 -10.87
CA HIS A 55 22.94 22.54 -10.65
C HIS A 55 23.31 23.18 -9.32
N PRO A 56 23.96 22.46 -8.40
CA PRO A 56 24.37 23.02 -7.13
C PRO A 56 25.37 24.16 -7.34
N GLU A 57 25.09 25.33 -6.78
CA GLU A 57 26.01 26.49 -6.81
C GLU A 57 27.19 26.32 -5.83
N PHE A 58 27.06 25.40 -4.86
CA PHE A 58 28.05 25.12 -3.81
C PHE A 58 28.25 23.61 -3.65
N GLU A 59 29.39 23.21 -3.10
CA GLU A 59 29.61 21.83 -2.66
C GLU A 59 28.83 21.58 -1.36
N TYR A 60 27.88 20.65 -1.39
CA TYR A 60 27.10 20.25 -0.22
C TYR A 60 27.80 19.06 0.44
N ALA A 61 28.08 19.17 1.74
CA ALA A 61 28.66 18.06 2.50
C ALA A 61 27.61 16.97 2.73
N ASP A 62 27.95 15.72 2.42
CA ASP A 62 27.08 14.57 2.65
C ASP A 62 27.09 14.17 4.12
N HIS A 63 25.91 14.05 4.71
CA HIS A 63 25.71 13.73 6.12
C HIS A 63 24.61 12.70 6.30
N GLU A 64 24.79 11.82 7.28
CA GLU A 64 23.65 11.08 7.84
C GLU A 64 22.74 12.04 8.60
N ILE A 65 21.46 11.71 8.70
CA ILE A 65 20.47 12.57 9.37
C ILE A 65 20.81 12.73 10.85
N SER A 66 21.43 11.71 11.46
CA SER A 66 21.87 11.75 12.85
C SER A 66 23.05 12.69 13.12
N ASP A 67 23.85 12.99 12.09
CA ASP A 67 25.04 13.85 12.17
C ASP A 67 24.75 15.33 11.85
N LEU A 68 23.51 15.65 11.49
CA LEU A 68 23.12 17.01 11.13
C LEU A 68 23.20 17.95 12.34
N THR A 69 23.91 19.06 12.17
CA THR A 69 24.03 20.11 13.19
C THR A 69 23.15 21.30 12.83
N PRO A 70 22.37 21.85 13.78
CA PRO A 70 21.63 23.09 13.56
C PRO A 70 22.57 24.26 13.22
N GLY A 71 22.24 25.00 12.17
CA GLY A 71 22.99 26.16 11.71
C GLY A 71 22.95 26.34 10.18
N PRO A 72 23.59 27.41 9.69
CA PRO A 72 23.78 27.65 8.26
C PRO A 72 24.93 26.80 7.71
N ASN A 73 24.62 25.60 7.23
CA ASN A 73 25.57 24.68 6.61
C ASN A 73 24.99 24.14 5.30
N ALA A 74 25.80 24.14 4.23
CA ALA A 74 25.44 23.49 2.96
C ALA A 74 25.61 21.98 3.11
N VAL A 75 24.50 21.28 3.35
CA VAL A 75 24.46 19.85 3.59
C VAL A 75 23.53 19.13 2.62
N THR A 76 23.91 17.92 2.26
CA THR A 76 23.07 16.96 1.56
C THR A 76 22.88 15.74 2.44
N PHE A 77 21.69 15.15 2.39
CA PHE A 77 21.38 13.91 3.07
C PHE A 77 20.31 13.15 2.30
N MET A 78 20.28 11.84 2.51
CA MET A 78 19.35 10.92 1.84
C MET A 78 18.51 10.18 2.86
N GLY A 79 17.24 9.92 2.55
CA GLY A 79 16.38 9.13 3.41
C GLY A 79 15.06 8.76 2.75
N ARG A 80 14.23 8.01 3.47
CA ARG A 80 12.86 7.66 3.07
C ARG A 80 11.84 8.56 3.71
N VAL A 81 10.81 8.90 2.94
CA VAL A 81 9.67 9.65 3.43
C VAL A 81 8.82 8.76 4.33
N ALA A 82 8.88 9.01 5.63
CA ALA A 82 8.16 8.27 6.66
C ALA A 82 6.80 8.90 7.02
N ASN A 83 6.57 10.17 6.67
CA ASN A 83 5.28 10.82 6.87
C ASN A 83 5.10 12.03 5.96
N ILE A 84 3.85 12.42 5.68
CA ILE A 84 3.50 13.59 4.85
C ILE A 84 2.28 14.28 5.45
N PHE A 85 2.36 15.60 5.64
CA PHE A 85 1.24 16.45 6.02
C PHE A 85 1.06 17.60 5.05
N ASP A 86 -0.17 17.75 4.56
CA ASP A 86 -0.58 18.94 3.82
C ASP A 86 -0.80 20.10 4.78
N VAL A 87 -0.02 21.16 4.63
CA VAL A 87 -0.21 22.42 5.34
C VAL A 87 -0.89 23.39 4.40
N ALA A 88 -2.16 23.69 4.68
CA ALA A 88 -2.91 24.69 3.93
C ALA A 88 -2.26 26.06 4.10
N ASN A 89 -2.02 26.75 2.98
CA ASN A 89 -1.53 28.12 2.99
C ASN A 89 -2.56 29.02 2.29
N ALA A 90 -2.93 30.14 2.92
CA ALA A 90 -3.74 31.16 2.27
C ALA A 90 -2.78 32.12 1.55
N PRO A 91 -2.69 32.10 0.21
CA PRO A 91 -1.72 32.93 -0.50
C PRO A 91 -2.07 34.41 -0.29
N LYS A 92 -1.15 35.15 0.35
CA LYS A 92 -1.30 36.59 0.60
C LYS A 92 -0.92 37.46 -0.60
N SER A 93 -0.24 36.88 -1.60
CA SER A 93 0.16 37.56 -2.84
C SER A 93 0.29 36.57 -4.01
N PRO A 94 0.26 37.02 -5.29
CA PRO A 94 0.48 36.16 -6.46
C PRO A 94 1.85 35.47 -6.44
N ARG A 95 2.84 36.13 -5.82
CA ARG A 95 4.17 35.59 -5.53
C ARG A 95 4.24 34.93 -4.15
N SER A 96 3.19 34.39 -3.55
CA SER A 96 3.31 33.57 -2.32
C SER A 96 3.27 32.07 -2.64
N ALA A 97 3.78 31.23 -1.73
CA ALA A 97 3.70 29.78 -1.90
C ALA A 97 2.24 29.34 -1.87
N LYS A 98 1.83 28.46 -2.80
CA LYS A 98 0.46 27.95 -2.86
C LYS A 98 0.17 26.94 -1.75
N GLY A 99 1.20 26.25 -1.27
CA GLY A 99 1.09 25.33 -0.16
C GLY A 99 2.45 24.85 0.34
N CYS A 100 2.41 24.02 1.38
CA CYS A 100 3.58 23.40 1.98
C CYS A 100 3.26 21.94 2.31
N LEU A 101 4.14 21.04 1.89
CA LEU A 101 4.17 19.67 2.39
C LEU A 101 5.14 19.59 3.55
N LYS A 102 4.69 19.16 4.72
CA LYS A 102 5.57 18.81 5.83
C LYS A 102 5.86 17.32 5.75
N LEU A 103 7.06 16.98 5.30
CA LEU A 103 7.57 15.62 5.21
C LEU A 103 8.32 15.27 6.49
N VAL A 104 8.23 14.01 6.91
CA VAL A 104 9.22 13.42 7.83
C VAL A 104 10.08 12.50 6.98
N VAL A 105 11.38 12.77 6.96
CA VAL A 105 12.36 11.96 6.23
C VAL A 105 13.27 11.29 7.25
N LYS A 106 13.53 10.00 7.05
CA LYS A 106 14.39 9.22 7.94
C LYS A 106 15.40 8.41 7.17
N ASP A 107 16.50 8.09 7.82
CA ASP A 107 17.47 7.10 7.37
C ASP A 107 17.43 5.91 8.35
N GLY A 108 18.55 5.20 8.52
CA GLY A 108 18.68 4.14 9.51
C GLY A 108 18.96 4.65 10.94
N ALA A 109 19.40 5.89 11.10
CA ALA A 109 19.96 6.42 12.34
C ALA A 109 19.13 7.56 12.97
N GLY A 110 18.45 8.37 12.15
CA GLY A 110 17.71 9.55 12.59
C GLY A 110 16.58 9.95 11.66
N ALA A 111 15.84 10.98 12.07
CA ALA A 111 14.78 11.57 11.26
C ALA A 111 14.77 13.10 11.37
N ILE A 112 14.35 13.75 10.28
CA ILE A 112 14.27 15.19 10.12
C ILE A 112 12.94 15.60 9.49
N THR A 113 12.40 16.72 9.95
CA THR A 113 11.22 17.33 9.36
C THR A 113 11.60 18.23 8.18
N VAL A 114 10.98 18.06 7.02
CA VAL A 114 11.26 18.85 5.83
C VAL A 114 10.01 19.58 5.38
N ARG A 115 10.02 20.91 5.42
CA ARG A 115 8.95 21.77 4.90
C ARG A 115 9.21 22.09 3.44
N LEU A 116 8.49 21.45 2.56
CA LEU A 116 8.62 21.60 1.12
C LEU A 116 7.53 22.55 0.59
N TRP A 117 7.93 23.78 0.30
CA TRP A 117 7.08 24.81 -0.28
C TRP A 117 7.01 24.65 -1.80
N TYR A 118 5.82 24.88 -2.35
CA TYR A 118 5.59 24.85 -3.80
C TYR A 118 4.73 26.03 -4.27
N ALA A 119 4.96 26.49 -5.49
CA ALA A 119 4.24 27.59 -6.12
C ALA A 119 3.42 27.15 -7.33
N SER A 120 3.89 26.15 -8.07
CA SER A 120 3.24 25.69 -9.30
C SER A 120 2.60 24.30 -9.13
N ARG A 121 3.39 23.30 -8.72
CA ARG A 121 2.95 21.90 -8.67
C ARG A 121 3.31 21.24 -7.33
N ILE A 122 2.40 20.43 -6.82
CA ILE A 122 2.65 19.58 -5.66
C ILE A 122 3.69 18.52 -6.08
N PRO A 123 4.82 18.39 -5.36
CA PRO A 123 5.82 17.38 -5.65
C PRO A 123 5.24 15.96 -5.56
N CYS A 124 5.60 15.09 -6.50
CA CYS A 124 5.15 13.70 -6.53
C CYS A 124 5.93 12.86 -5.51
N VAL A 125 5.49 12.91 -4.25
CA VAL A 125 6.13 12.25 -3.11
C VAL A 125 5.14 11.26 -2.49
N ARG A 126 5.62 10.06 -2.11
CA ARG A 126 4.83 9.02 -1.45
C ARG A 126 5.52 8.54 -0.17
N LEU A 127 4.74 7.90 0.71
CA LEU A 127 5.33 7.16 1.83
C LEU A 127 6.25 6.06 1.30
N GLY A 128 7.44 5.95 1.92
CA GLY A 128 8.49 5.01 1.53
C GLY A 128 9.38 5.48 0.37
N SER A 129 9.06 6.59 -0.32
CA SER A 129 9.90 7.12 -1.40
C SER A 129 11.29 7.50 -0.87
N LEU A 130 12.33 7.09 -1.60
CA LEU A 130 13.71 7.53 -1.36
C LEU A 130 13.89 8.94 -1.92
N VAL A 131 14.42 9.84 -1.09
CA VAL A 131 14.67 11.24 -1.46
C VAL A 131 16.09 11.66 -1.08
N SER A 132 16.69 12.48 -1.92
CA SER A 132 17.89 13.26 -1.60
C SER A 132 17.50 14.71 -1.42
N ILE A 133 18.05 15.36 -0.39
CA ILE A 133 17.73 16.73 -0.02
C ILE A 133 19.02 17.53 0.09
N TRP A 134 19.02 18.70 -0.54
CA TRP A 134 20.07 19.71 -0.43
C TRP A 134 19.50 20.93 0.28
N THR A 135 20.16 21.39 1.33
CA THR A 135 19.77 22.58 2.09
C THR A 135 21.01 23.32 2.59
N ASN A 136 20.91 24.63 2.72
CA ASN A 136 21.93 25.50 3.31
C ASN A 136 21.67 25.81 4.80
N HIS A 137 20.55 25.32 5.34
CA HIS A 137 20.13 25.61 6.69
C HIS A 137 19.38 24.44 7.31
N VAL A 138 19.82 24.05 8.49
CA VAL A 138 19.12 23.11 9.38
C VAL A 138 18.85 23.82 10.68
N SER A 139 17.63 23.69 11.19
CA SER A 139 17.19 24.35 12.41
C SER A 139 16.82 23.30 13.46
N ASN A 140 16.91 23.67 14.73
CA ASN A 140 16.27 22.90 15.78
C ASN A 140 14.76 23.24 15.80
N GLY A 141 13.89 22.25 15.76
CA GLY A 141 12.47 22.48 15.75
C GLY A 141 11.88 22.54 17.14
N GLU A 142 11.04 23.55 17.39
CA GLU A 142 10.26 23.64 18.62
C GLU A 142 9.14 22.58 18.59
N ASN A 143 9.12 21.71 19.61
CA ASN A 143 8.20 20.58 19.72
C ASN A 143 6.74 21.02 19.53
N GLY A 144 6.06 20.44 18.54
CA GLY A 144 4.61 20.58 18.36
C GLY A 144 4.17 21.60 17.30
N SER A 145 5.03 22.51 16.84
CA SER A 145 4.70 23.44 15.75
C SER A 145 5.57 23.21 14.49
N LEU A 146 6.87 22.99 14.67
CA LEU A 146 7.83 22.88 13.57
C LEU A 146 8.23 21.43 13.29
N SER A 147 8.54 20.64 14.32
CA SER A 147 9.04 19.26 14.27
C SER A 147 8.25 18.33 15.20
N SER A 148 8.39 17.01 15.02
CA SER A 148 7.96 16.00 16.00
C SER A 148 9.11 15.63 16.94
N ALA A 149 8.79 15.10 18.12
CA ALA A 149 9.82 14.59 19.04
C ALA A 149 10.68 13.48 18.39
N SER A 150 10.08 12.72 17.47
CA SER A 150 10.74 11.68 16.68
C SER A 150 11.63 12.21 15.55
N ALA A 151 11.54 13.50 15.21
CA ALA A 151 12.31 14.13 14.14
C ALA A 151 12.63 15.60 14.52
N PRO A 152 13.53 15.84 15.48
CA PRO A 152 13.68 17.12 16.18
C PRO A 152 14.23 18.25 15.29
N LEU A 153 15.04 17.91 14.29
CA LEU A 153 15.58 18.85 13.32
C LEU A 153 14.52 19.23 12.28
N PHE A 154 14.66 20.43 11.70
CA PHE A 154 13.87 20.80 10.54
C PHE A 154 14.67 21.55 9.46
N ALA A 155 14.31 21.30 8.20
CA ALA A 155 14.76 22.05 7.04
C ALA A 155 13.54 22.63 6.29
N SER A 156 13.70 23.80 5.66
CA SER A 156 12.65 24.45 4.87
C SER A 156 13.16 24.68 3.46
N LEU A 157 12.52 24.05 2.48
CA LEU A 157 12.93 24.04 1.08
C LEU A 157 11.90 24.78 0.24
N PHE A 158 12.36 25.64 -0.67
CA PHE A 158 11.51 26.21 -1.72
C PHE A 158 12.21 26.10 -3.09
N PRO A 159 12.34 24.90 -3.66
CA PRO A 159 13.18 24.67 -4.84
C PRO A 159 12.76 25.47 -6.08
N GLU A 160 11.48 25.85 -6.19
CA GLU A 160 10.98 26.69 -7.30
C GLU A 160 11.48 28.15 -7.23
N ARG A 161 12.12 28.57 -6.13
CA ARG A 161 12.55 29.96 -5.91
C ARG A 161 13.93 30.12 -5.35
N ASP A 162 14.39 29.15 -4.56
CA ASP A 162 15.71 29.15 -3.96
C ASP A 162 16.56 28.06 -4.62
N ARG A 163 17.59 28.49 -5.36
CA ARG A 163 18.55 27.60 -6.02
C ARG A 163 19.49 26.92 -5.02
N ASN A 164 19.54 27.37 -3.76
CA ASN A 164 20.37 26.79 -2.71
C ASN A 164 19.69 25.62 -1.98
N CYS A 165 18.53 25.19 -2.47
CA CYS A 165 17.85 24.04 -1.92
C CYS A 165 17.22 23.20 -3.04
N HIS A 166 17.21 21.90 -2.83
CA HIS A 166 16.61 20.99 -3.79
C HIS A 166 16.12 19.73 -3.10
N ILE A 167 15.16 19.06 -3.74
CA ILE A 167 14.72 17.72 -3.37
C ILE A 167 14.61 16.89 -4.63
N PHE A 168 15.22 15.71 -4.60
CA PHE A 168 15.17 14.75 -5.68
C PHE A 168 14.47 13.48 -5.20
N VAL A 169 13.47 13.01 -5.95
CA VAL A 169 12.73 11.79 -5.64
C VAL A 169 13.24 10.67 -6.53
N HIS A 170 13.86 9.65 -5.93
CA HIS A 170 14.47 8.53 -6.65
C HIS A 170 13.41 7.51 -7.08
N GLN A 171 12.66 7.80 -8.14
CA GLN A 171 11.61 6.89 -8.62
C GLN A 171 12.16 5.65 -9.33
N ASN A 172 13.19 5.84 -10.18
CA ASN A 172 13.75 4.77 -11.02
C ASN A 172 15.14 4.31 -10.57
N SER A 173 15.66 4.87 -9.47
CA SER A 173 17.01 4.62 -8.96
C SER A 173 17.02 4.25 -7.47
N ASP A 174 15.89 3.80 -6.93
CA ASP A 174 15.81 3.32 -5.55
C ASP A 174 16.42 1.92 -5.45
N ASP A 175 17.50 1.81 -4.68
CA ASP A 175 18.31 0.62 -4.47
C ASP A 175 17.95 -0.16 -3.18
N GLY A 176 16.88 0.24 -2.49
CA GLY A 176 16.39 -0.44 -1.30
C GLY A 176 17.00 0.02 0.03
N ARG A 177 17.90 1.03 0.05
CA ARG A 177 18.48 1.56 1.29
C ARG A 177 17.46 2.17 2.24
N TYR A 178 17.81 2.29 3.52
CA TYR A 178 17.03 2.97 4.57
C TYR A 178 15.60 2.42 4.81
N ARG A 179 15.39 1.13 4.53
CA ARG A 179 14.13 0.41 4.83
C ARG A 179 14.08 -0.18 6.24
N THR A 180 15.10 0.01 7.06
CA THR A 180 15.07 -0.41 8.46
C THR A 180 14.32 0.64 9.30
N PRO A 181 13.42 0.23 10.20
CA PRO A 181 12.79 1.14 11.15
C PRO A 181 13.81 1.79 12.10
N LEU A 182 13.50 2.98 12.60
CA LEU A 182 14.39 3.68 13.54
C LEU A 182 14.58 2.89 14.83
N GLY A 183 15.85 2.77 15.26
CA GLY A 183 16.22 2.03 16.47
C GLY A 183 16.13 0.52 16.33
N TYR A 184 16.00 0.00 15.11
CA TYR A 184 16.17 -1.43 14.85
C TYR A 184 17.65 -1.80 14.88
N THR A 185 17.98 -2.85 15.63
CA THR A 185 19.30 -3.48 15.65
C THR A 185 19.13 -4.95 15.37
N GLU A 186 19.96 -5.51 14.50
CA GLU A 186 19.90 -6.92 14.15
C GLU A 186 20.03 -7.81 15.40
N GLY A 187 19.15 -8.82 15.51
CA GLY A 187 19.10 -9.72 16.66
C GLY A 187 18.39 -9.16 17.90
N VAL A 188 18.00 -7.88 17.92
CA VAL A 188 17.26 -7.27 19.02
C VAL A 188 15.81 -7.02 18.61
N PRO A 189 14.80 -7.43 19.40
CA PRO A 189 13.40 -7.10 19.14
C PRO A 189 13.20 -5.58 19.03
N LEU A 190 12.35 -5.16 18.10
CA LEU A 190 12.04 -3.74 17.93
C LEU A 190 11.35 -3.20 19.20
N ASN A 191 11.94 -2.17 19.81
CA ASN A 191 11.40 -1.57 21.03
C ASN A 191 9.94 -1.11 20.85
N ASN A 192 9.12 -1.35 21.87
CA ASN A 192 7.69 -1.00 21.92
C ASN A 192 6.85 -1.57 20.77
N LEU A 193 7.34 -2.57 20.05
CA LEU A 193 6.54 -3.34 19.10
C LEU A 193 5.57 -4.23 19.86
N MET A 194 4.28 -4.10 19.56
CA MET A 194 3.20 -4.90 20.13
C MET A 194 2.26 -5.37 19.04
N THR A 195 1.46 -6.38 19.38
CA THR A 195 0.38 -6.84 18.51
C THR A 195 -0.71 -5.78 18.40
N LEU A 196 -1.46 -5.82 17.30
CA LEU A 196 -2.57 -4.92 17.06
C LEU A 196 -3.64 -5.05 18.14
N GLN A 197 -3.94 -6.26 18.61
CA GLN A 197 -4.88 -6.47 19.71
C GLN A 197 -4.37 -5.83 21.02
N SER A 198 -3.10 -6.01 21.37
CA SER A 198 -2.52 -5.36 22.56
C SER A 198 -2.54 -3.83 22.46
N PHE A 199 -2.35 -3.28 21.26
CA PHE A 199 -2.51 -1.84 21.05
C PHE A 199 -3.95 -1.39 21.32
N ILE A 200 -4.94 -2.13 20.82
CA ILE A 200 -6.37 -1.85 21.01
C ILE A 200 -6.77 -1.94 22.49
N ASP A 201 -6.21 -2.90 23.23
CA ASP A 201 -6.56 -3.18 24.63
C ASP A 201 -5.88 -2.24 25.66
N GLY A 202 -5.16 -1.21 25.20
CA GLY A 202 -4.56 -0.19 26.06
C GLY A 202 -3.11 0.17 25.72
N GLY A 203 -2.48 -0.55 24.79
CA GLY A 203 -1.13 -0.24 24.33
C GLY A 203 -0.99 1.12 23.63
N TYR A 204 -2.12 1.74 23.25
CA TYR A 204 -2.15 3.09 22.69
C TYR A 204 -1.68 4.21 23.64
N ASP A 205 -1.62 3.97 24.95
CA ASP A 205 -1.09 4.91 25.95
C ASP A 205 0.45 4.82 26.08
N VAL A 206 1.06 3.80 25.49
CA VAL A 206 2.52 3.63 25.52
C VAL A 206 3.17 4.65 24.59
N ILE A 207 4.14 5.39 25.13
CA ILE A 207 4.94 6.35 24.36
C ILE A 207 5.71 5.58 23.28
N ASP A 208 5.65 6.09 22.05
CA ASP A 208 6.27 5.45 20.89
C ASP A 208 5.82 4.01 20.66
N ALA A 209 4.55 3.70 20.97
CA ALA A 209 3.94 2.42 20.61
C ALA A 209 4.10 2.14 19.11
N ARG A 210 4.53 0.92 18.79
CA ARG A 210 4.72 0.46 17.42
C ARG A 210 3.84 -0.75 17.15
N ILE A 211 3.21 -0.75 15.98
CA ILE A 211 2.45 -1.89 15.46
C ILE A 211 2.95 -2.25 14.07
N LEU A 212 3.04 -3.55 13.81
CA LEU A 212 3.40 -4.11 12.51
C LEU A 212 2.14 -4.72 11.89
N VAL A 213 1.75 -4.23 10.72
CA VAL A 213 0.50 -4.65 10.07
C VAL A 213 0.72 -4.90 8.58
N VAL A 214 -0.01 -5.84 8.00
CA VAL A 214 -0.06 -6.04 6.55
C VAL A 214 -1.30 -5.37 5.98
N VAL A 215 -1.17 -4.74 4.81
CA VAL A 215 -2.28 -4.11 4.10
C VAL A 215 -3.19 -5.20 3.56
N LYS A 216 -4.35 -5.45 4.17
CA LYS A 216 -5.33 -6.46 3.73
C LYS A 216 -6.03 -6.04 2.44
N SER A 217 -6.51 -4.80 2.37
CA SER A 217 -7.16 -4.26 1.18
C SER A 217 -6.99 -2.75 1.05
N ILE A 218 -7.08 -2.25 -0.18
CA ILE A 218 -6.92 -0.83 -0.53
C ILE A 218 -8.26 -0.35 -1.08
N GLY A 219 -8.88 0.62 -0.40
CA GLY A 219 -10.12 1.23 -0.85
C GLY A 219 -9.93 2.20 -2.02
N ALA A 220 -11.02 2.46 -2.74
CA ALA A 220 -11.02 3.45 -3.83
C ALA A 220 -10.68 4.85 -3.31
N LYS A 221 -9.92 5.61 -4.10
CA LYS A 221 -9.60 7.01 -3.82
C LYS A 221 -10.83 7.88 -3.98
N LYS A 222 -11.19 8.61 -2.93
CA LYS A 222 -12.39 9.46 -2.86
C LYS A 222 -12.00 10.92 -2.65
N LYS A 223 -12.78 11.83 -3.22
CA LYS A 223 -12.75 13.25 -2.86
C LYS A 223 -13.80 13.50 -1.79
N VAL A 224 -13.38 14.07 -0.67
CA VAL A 224 -14.22 14.33 0.50
C VAL A 224 -14.19 15.82 0.78
N THR A 225 -15.36 16.45 0.78
CA THR A 225 -15.53 17.83 1.24
C THR A 225 -15.56 17.84 2.76
N ARG A 226 -14.63 18.56 3.37
CA ARG A 226 -14.53 18.75 4.82
C ARG A 226 -15.58 19.77 5.29
N ARG A 227 -15.71 19.88 6.62
CA ARG A 227 -16.63 20.84 7.26
C ARG A 227 -16.29 22.30 6.97
N ASP A 228 -15.03 22.57 6.64
CA ASP A 228 -14.52 23.88 6.22
C ASP A 228 -14.70 24.12 4.70
N GLU A 229 -15.55 23.33 4.03
CA GLU A 229 -15.81 23.33 2.59
C GLU A 229 -14.59 22.99 1.71
N SER A 230 -13.43 22.72 2.30
CA SER A 230 -12.24 22.30 1.55
C SER A 230 -12.40 20.87 1.04
N VAL A 231 -11.93 20.61 -0.18
CA VAL A 231 -11.94 19.25 -0.75
C VAL A 231 -10.58 18.60 -0.52
N THR A 232 -10.59 17.43 0.11
CA THR A 232 -9.39 16.61 0.34
C THR A 232 -9.56 15.23 -0.26
N GLU A 233 -8.46 14.58 -0.63
CA GLU A 233 -8.49 13.20 -1.08
C GLU A 233 -8.36 12.26 0.10
N ASN A 234 -9.00 11.09 0.00
CA ASN A 234 -8.96 10.06 1.02
C ASN A 234 -8.86 8.67 0.39
N VAL A 235 -8.02 7.82 0.99
CA VAL A 235 -7.99 6.37 0.75
C VAL A 235 -8.06 5.68 2.11
N THR A 236 -8.97 4.73 2.24
CA THR A 236 -9.07 3.88 3.44
C THR A 236 -8.48 2.51 3.15
N LEU A 237 -7.60 2.04 4.03
CA LEU A 237 -7.00 0.72 3.98
C LEU A 237 -7.58 -0.15 5.08
N GLN A 238 -7.80 -1.43 4.79
CA GLN A 238 -7.92 -2.44 5.83
C GLN A 238 -6.52 -2.98 6.11
N VAL A 239 -6.12 -3.01 7.38
CA VAL A 239 -4.84 -3.53 7.83
C VAL A 239 -5.08 -4.55 8.94
N HIS A 240 -4.23 -5.55 9.04
CA HIS A 240 -4.35 -6.57 10.08
C HIS A 240 -3.00 -7.17 10.43
N ASP A 241 -2.96 -7.83 11.58
CA ASP A 241 -1.93 -8.80 11.94
C ASP A 241 -2.60 -10.14 12.28
N ASP A 242 -1.90 -11.04 12.95
CA ASP A 242 -2.45 -12.33 13.38
C ASP A 242 -3.41 -12.25 14.58
N THR A 243 -3.59 -11.07 15.16
CA THR A 243 -4.37 -10.86 16.39
C THR A 243 -5.65 -10.06 16.17
N ALA A 244 -5.66 -9.07 15.27
CA ALA A 244 -6.81 -8.19 15.06
C ALA A 244 -6.84 -7.53 13.67
N GLU A 245 -7.93 -6.79 13.38
CA GLU A 245 -8.07 -5.98 12.16
C GLU A 245 -8.39 -4.51 12.50
N ALA A 246 -7.91 -3.58 11.67
CA ALA A 246 -8.13 -2.16 11.82
C ALA A 246 -8.26 -1.45 10.46
N THR A 247 -8.80 -0.23 10.49
CA THR A 247 -8.87 0.65 9.32
C THR A 247 -7.80 1.74 9.41
N LEU A 248 -6.95 1.89 8.40
CA LEU A 248 -5.99 2.99 8.30
C LEU A 248 -6.47 4.03 7.27
N GLY A 249 -6.70 5.26 7.73
CA GLY A 249 -7.10 6.38 6.89
C GLY A 249 -5.93 7.22 6.38
N LEU A 250 -5.74 7.25 5.07
CA LEU A 250 -4.79 8.12 4.39
C LEU A 250 -5.51 9.34 3.81
N TRP A 251 -5.02 10.54 4.12
CA TRP A 251 -5.67 11.81 3.78
C TRP A 251 -4.71 12.73 3.03
N GLY A 252 -5.26 13.53 2.12
CA GLY A 252 -4.50 14.51 1.33
C GLY A 252 -3.46 13.85 0.43
N THR A 253 -2.24 14.41 0.38
CA THR A 253 -1.16 13.92 -0.49
C THR A 253 -0.78 12.47 -0.18
N VAL A 254 -0.84 12.04 1.09
CA VAL A 254 -0.57 10.66 1.51
C VAL A 254 -1.49 9.65 0.81
N ALA A 255 -2.73 10.04 0.47
CA ALA A 255 -3.71 9.15 -0.16
C ALA A 255 -3.25 8.64 -1.53
N SER A 256 -2.22 9.25 -2.13
CA SER A 256 -1.58 8.79 -3.37
C SER A 256 -0.52 7.70 -3.17
N SER A 257 -0.10 7.42 -1.92
CA SER A 257 0.98 6.46 -1.62
C SER A 257 0.66 5.01 -2.05
N PRO A 258 -0.58 4.50 -1.88
CA PRO A 258 -0.90 3.15 -2.31
C PRO A 258 -1.00 2.98 -3.83
N ALA A 259 -1.11 4.06 -4.61
CA ALA A 259 -1.33 3.97 -6.05
C ALA A 259 -0.06 3.57 -6.80
N SER A 260 -0.20 2.74 -7.85
CA SER A 260 0.89 2.43 -8.79
C SER A 260 1.03 3.50 -9.87
N ASN A 261 2.26 3.74 -10.33
CA ASN A 261 2.55 4.63 -11.46
C ASN A 261 2.27 3.92 -12.79
N HIS A 262 1.02 3.61 -13.11
CA HIS A 262 0.65 3.05 -14.42
C HIS A 262 -0.12 4.06 -15.27
N ASN A 263 0.46 5.24 -15.48
CA ASN A 263 -0.04 6.22 -16.46
C ASN A 263 1.07 6.76 -17.39
N GLU A 264 2.14 5.99 -17.59
CA GLU A 264 3.04 6.18 -18.73
C GLU A 264 3.15 4.85 -19.48
N GLU A 265 2.62 4.81 -20.71
CA GLU A 265 2.81 3.69 -21.64
C GLU A 265 4.31 3.55 -21.93
N VAL A 266 4.95 2.53 -21.34
CA VAL A 266 6.29 2.12 -21.76
C VAL A 266 6.19 0.73 -22.35
N GLY A 267 6.31 0.67 -23.68
CA GLY A 267 6.48 -0.57 -24.41
C GLY A 267 7.83 -1.21 -24.12
N GLY A 268 7.86 -2.54 -24.11
CA GLY A 268 9.02 -3.32 -24.50
C GLY A 268 9.94 -3.82 -23.39
N ASN A 269 9.81 -5.13 -23.15
CA ASN A 269 10.84 -6.11 -22.79
C ASN A 269 11.26 -6.24 -21.32
N ALA A 270 10.87 -7.41 -20.79
CA ALA A 270 11.23 -7.95 -19.51
C ALA A 270 12.70 -8.42 -19.47
N THR A 271 13.43 -7.93 -18.46
CA THR A 271 14.51 -8.67 -17.80
C THR A 271 14.47 -8.34 -16.31
N GLY A 272 14.48 -9.38 -15.48
CA GLY A 272 14.19 -9.32 -14.06
C GLY A 272 15.15 -8.44 -13.25
N GLN A 273 14.62 -7.33 -12.74
CA GLN A 273 14.95 -6.73 -11.46
C GLN A 273 13.71 -5.94 -11.04
N GLN A 274 13.02 -6.41 -10.00
CA GLN A 274 11.78 -5.83 -9.49
C GLN A 274 12.12 -4.52 -8.75
N LEU A 275 12.32 -3.45 -9.51
CA LEU A 275 12.68 -2.11 -9.01
C LEU A 275 11.43 -1.32 -8.57
N ALA A 276 11.65 -0.38 -7.65
CA ALA A 276 10.66 0.19 -6.74
C ALA A 276 9.69 1.20 -7.38
N THR A 277 8.78 0.71 -8.21
CA THR A 277 7.66 1.51 -8.78
C THR A 277 6.28 0.88 -8.63
N ASP A 278 6.21 -0.32 -8.05
CA ASP A 278 4.94 -0.98 -7.77
C ASP A 278 4.25 -0.28 -6.59
N GLY A 279 3.00 0.16 -6.81
CA GLY A 279 2.12 0.62 -5.74
C GLY A 279 1.92 -0.47 -4.68
N TRP A 280 1.32 -0.11 -3.56
CA TRP A 280 1.13 -1.06 -2.45
C TRP A 280 0.31 -2.27 -2.90
N LYS A 281 0.72 -3.46 -2.45
CA LYS A 281 0.09 -4.74 -2.81
C LYS A 281 -0.68 -5.30 -1.63
N ALA A 282 -2.00 -5.46 -1.81
CA ALA A 282 -2.85 -6.11 -0.83
C ALA A 282 -2.34 -7.51 -0.46
N GLY A 283 -2.33 -7.79 0.84
CA GLY A 283 -1.80 -8.97 1.53
C GLY A 283 -0.28 -9.17 1.44
N HIS A 284 0.46 -8.19 0.93
CA HIS A 284 1.91 -8.29 0.77
C HIS A 284 2.67 -7.10 1.36
N THR A 285 2.20 -5.87 1.11
CA THR A 285 2.84 -4.67 1.67
C THR A 285 2.64 -4.63 3.18
N VAL A 286 3.74 -4.58 3.91
CA VAL A 286 3.78 -4.48 5.38
C VAL A 286 4.14 -3.06 5.79
N LEU A 287 3.51 -2.58 6.86
CA LEU A 287 3.73 -1.27 7.44
C LEU A 287 4.13 -1.42 8.91
N VAL A 288 5.17 -0.69 9.34
CA VAL A 288 5.33 -0.37 10.77
C VAL A 288 4.77 1.02 10.99
N LEU A 289 3.85 1.14 11.95
CA LEU A 289 3.29 2.41 12.39
C LEU A 289 3.82 2.70 13.78
N GLN A 290 4.63 3.73 13.94
CA GLN A 290 5.03 4.27 15.23
C GLN A 290 4.13 5.47 15.59
N SER A 291 3.61 5.48 16.81
CA SER A 291 2.74 6.53 17.34
C SER A 291 1.57 6.88 16.40
N PRO A 292 0.77 5.90 15.94
CA PRO A 292 -0.40 6.19 15.12
C PRO A 292 -1.45 6.94 15.93
N GLY A 293 -2.10 7.93 15.30
CA GLY A 293 -3.31 8.51 15.89
C GLY A 293 -4.45 7.52 15.79
N TRP A 294 -5.24 7.38 16.84
CA TRP A 294 -6.29 6.37 16.89
C TRP A 294 -7.64 6.98 17.31
N LYS A 295 -8.72 6.30 16.91
CA LYS A 295 -10.08 6.56 17.41
C LYS A 295 -10.75 5.21 17.67
N ILE A 296 -11.24 5.00 18.89
CA ILE A 296 -12.09 3.87 19.22
C ILE A 296 -13.48 4.13 18.65
N GLY A 297 -13.95 3.20 17.84
CA GLY A 297 -15.30 3.13 17.32
C GLY A 297 -15.74 1.67 17.24
N ARG A 298 -16.66 1.35 16.33
CA ARG A 298 -17.07 -0.05 16.07
C ARG A 298 -15.93 -0.91 15.50
N SER A 299 -14.94 -0.28 14.88
CA SER A 299 -13.68 -0.86 14.43
C SER A 299 -12.59 0.17 14.71
N THR A 300 -11.39 -0.29 15.07
CA THR A 300 -10.23 0.56 15.36
C THR A 300 -9.83 1.34 14.11
N TYR A 301 -9.79 2.67 14.24
CA TYR A 301 -9.43 3.56 13.14
C TYR A 301 -8.10 4.26 13.42
N PHE A 302 -7.11 4.01 12.58
CA PHE A 302 -5.82 4.68 12.57
C PHE A 302 -5.79 5.86 11.61
N SER A 303 -5.04 6.89 12.02
CA SER A 303 -4.77 8.10 11.27
C SER A 303 -3.33 8.52 11.47
N LEU A 304 -2.74 9.17 10.46
CA LEU A 304 -1.40 9.70 10.57
C LEU A 304 -1.46 11.07 11.26
N THR A 305 -0.67 11.24 12.33
CA THR A 305 -0.50 12.50 13.05
C THR A 305 0.91 13.02 12.81
N SER A 306 1.16 14.29 13.15
CA SER A 306 2.48 14.91 12.97
C SER A 306 3.64 14.16 13.63
N ALA A 307 3.36 13.33 14.64
CA ALA A 307 4.34 12.49 15.34
C ALA A 307 4.48 11.07 14.77
N THR A 308 3.55 10.64 13.91
CA THR A 308 3.53 9.28 13.36
C THR A 308 4.76 9.06 12.45
N ILE A 309 5.34 7.87 12.49
CA ILE A 309 6.36 7.42 11.54
C ILE A 309 5.87 6.14 10.89
N VAL A 310 5.94 6.09 9.55
CA VAL A 310 5.52 4.93 8.77
C VAL A 310 6.71 4.38 8.00
N ASP A 311 7.06 3.14 8.30
CA ASP A 311 7.96 2.35 7.46
C ASP A 311 7.14 1.51 6.49
N VAL A 312 7.38 1.67 5.19
CA VAL A 312 6.76 0.86 4.14
C VAL A 312 7.71 -0.26 3.74
N ASP A 313 7.20 -1.49 3.79
CA ASP A 313 7.95 -2.72 3.55
C ASP A 313 9.31 -2.75 4.25
N PRO A 314 9.33 -2.68 5.59
CA PRO A 314 10.58 -2.69 6.32
C PRO A 314 11.32 -4.01 6.14
N VAL A 315 12.64 -3.93 6.17
CA VAL A 315 13.55 -5.09 6.07
C VAL A 315 13.89 -5.55 7.49
N ILE A 316 12.94 -6.27 8.09
CA ILE A 316 13.08 -6.89 9.42
C ILE A 316 12.45 -8.31 9.40
N PRO A 317 12.95 -9.27 10.21
CA PRO A 317 12.42 -10.65 10.22
C PRO A 317 10.92 -10.75 10.50
N ASP A 318 10.39 -9.90 11.39
CA ASP A 318 8.98 -9.88 11.76
C ASP A 318 8.09 -9.52 10.56
N ALA A 319 8.56 -8.61 9.69
CA ALA A 319 7.84 -8.23 8.48
C ALA A 319 7.79 -9.39 7.48
N ASP A 320 8.89 -10.14 7.31
CA ASP A 320 8.92 -11.33 6.45
C ASP A 320 8.05 -12.47 6.99
N TRP A 321 8.02 -12.64 8.31
CA TRP A 321 7.10 -13.56 8.95
C TRP A 321 5.64 -13.16 8.70
N LEU A 322 5.29 -11.88 8.89
CA LEU A 322 3.92 -11.40 8.70
C LEU A 322 3.47 -11.48 7.24
N ARG A 323 4.37 -11.21 6.27
CA ARG A 323 4.11 -11.42 4.83
C ARG A 323 3.75 -12.87 4.53
N ARG A 324 4.54 -13.82 5.05
CA ARG A 324 4.30 -15.27 4.87
C ARG A 324 3.00 -15.71 5.55
N TRP A 325 2.75 -15.22 6.76
CA TRP A 325 1.49 -15.47 7.46
C TRP A 325 0.28 -14.97 6.64
N SER A 326 0.33 -13.74 6.13
CA SER A 326 -0.74 -13.15 5.32
C SER A 326 -0.97 -13.91 4.01
N ALA A 327 0.10 -14.36 3.35
CA ALA A 327 0.00 -15.20 2.15
C ALA A 327 -0.73 -16.53 2.44
N ARG A 328 -0.39 -17.20 3.55
CA ARG A 328 -1.07 -18.44 3.98
C ARG A 328 -2.54 -18.20 4.29
N GLN A 329 -2.86 -17.16 5.06
CA GLN A 329 -4.24 -16.82 5.40
C GLN A 329 -5.09 -16.57 4.15
N ARG A 330 -4.58 -15.77 3.21
CA ARG A 330 -5.28 -15.49 1.95
C ARG A 330 -5.56 -16.75 1.16
N SER A 331 -4.55 -17.62 0.97
CA SER A 331 -4.74 -18.87 0.23
C SER A 331 -5.75 -19.79 0.92
N ARG A 332 -5.73 -19.85 2.26
CA ARG A 332 -6.67 -20.63 3.06
C ARG A 332 -8.11 -20.12 2.94
N GLU A 333 -8.31 -18.82 3.06
CA GLU A 333 -9.64 -18.19 2.99
C GLU A 333 -10.16 -17.99 1.56
N ALA A 334 -9.28 -18.10 0.56
CA ALA A 334 -9.63 -17.88 -0.84
C ALA A 334 -10.79 -18.77 -1.29
N VAL A 335 -11.74 -18.18 -2.00
CA VAL A 335 -12.90 -18.94 -2.51
C VAL A 335 -12.50 -19.91 -3.60
N ASN A 336 -11.55 -19.52 -4.46
CA ASN A 336 -11.03 -20.33 -5.55
C ASN A 336 -9.56 -19.97 -5.80
N PRO A 337 -8.62 -20.41 -4.93
CA PRO A 337 -7.20 -20.08 -5.08
C PRO A 337 -6.67 -20.60 -6.41
N ALA A 338 -5.69 -19.92 -7.00
CA ALA A 338 -5.03 -20.42 -8.21
C ALA A 338 -4.50 -21.86 -7.99
N PHE A 339 -4.52 -22.67 -9.05
CA PHE A 339 -3.98 -24.01 -8.96
C PHE A 339 -2.45 -23.90 -8.89
N PRO A 340 -1.77 -24.64 -7.99
CA PRO A 340 -0.33 -24.50 -7.80
C PRO A 340 0.45 -25.20 -8.92
N GLU A 341 0.62 -24.52 -10.05
CA GLU A 341 1.41 -25.01 -11.18
C GLU A 341 2.88 -25.22 -10.80
N GLY A 342 3.50 -26.28 -11.34
CA GLY A 342 4.92 -26.61 -11.10
C GLY A 342 5.24 -27.21 -9.73
N VAL A 343 4.26 -27.38 -8.84
CA VAL A 343 4.45 -28.06 -7.54
C VAL A 343 4.33 -29.57 -7.66
N PHE A 344 3.44 -30.03 -8.54
CA PHE A 344 3.15 -31.44 -8.76
C PHE A 344 3.38 -31.78 -10.22
N ASP A 345 3.80 -33.01 -10.47
CA ASP A 345 4.07 -33.50 -11.82
C ASP A 345 3.06 -34.58 -12.22
N LEU A 346 2.12 -34.20 -13.09
CA LEU A 346 1.08 -35.09 -13.61
C LEU A 346 1.68 -36.26 -14.40
N GLU A 347 2.75 -36.05 -15.18
CA GLU A 347 3.35 -37.11 -16.00
C GLU A 347 4.03 -38.14 -15.11
N THR A 348 4.77 -37.68 -14.10
CA THR A 348 5.41 -38.55 -13.11
C THR A 348 4.38 -39.39 -12.37
N ILE A 349 3.23 -38.84 -11.98
CA ILE A 349 2.17 -39.62 -11.32
C ILE A 349 1.55 -40.62 -12.31
N ALA A 350 1.20 -40.17 -13.53
CA ALA A 350 0.46 -40.98 -14.50
C ALA A 350 1.29 -42.14 -15.08
N THR A 351 2.57 -41.93 -15.32
CA THR A 351 3.48 -42.86 -16.02
C THR A 351 4.59 -43.43 -15.14
N GLY A 352 4.69 -42.95 -13.90
CA GLY A 352 5.72 -43.38 -12.96
C GLY A 352 5.69 -44.88 -12.67
N PRO A 353 6.86 -45.46 -12.31
CA PRO A 353 6.99 -46.88 -12.03
C PRO A 353 6.27 -47.30 -10.74
N VAL A 354 6.08 -46.36 -9.81
CA VAL A 354 5.39 -46.58 -8.53
C VAL A 354 4.08 -45.79 -8.56
N ARG A 355 2.96 -46.50 -8.42
CA ARG A 355 1.61 -45.93 -8.35
C ARG A 355 1.03 -46.19 -6.97
N CYS A 356 1.12 -45.20 -6.09
CA CYS A 356 0.59 -45.31 -4.74
C CYS A 356 -0.90 -44.93 -4.71
N LEU A 357 -1.75 -45.89 -4.33
CA LEU A 357 -3.15 -45.65 -4.01
C LEU A 357 -3.27 -45.30 -2.52
N PHE A 358 -3.83 -44.13 -2.24
CA PHE A 358 -4.05 -43.62 -0.90
C PHE A 358 -5.54 -43.65 -0.56
N THR A 359 -5.83 -43.91 0.71
CA THR A 359 -7.12 -43.59 1.32
C THR A 359 -7.09 -42.17 1.91
N ILE A 360 -8.26 -41.60 2.17
CA ILE A 360 -8.39 -40.30 2.84
C ILE A 360 -7.76 -40.35 4.25
N ALA A 361 -7.88 -41.48 4.97
CA ALA A 361 -7.24 -41.63 6.27
C ALA A 361 -5.71 -41.64 6.17
N ASN A 362 -5.12 -42.30 5.16
CA ASN A 362 -3.68 -42.23 4.96
C ASN A 362 -3.23 -40.79 4.67
N LEU A 363 -4.00 -40.09 3.84
CA LEU A 363 -3.75 -38.69 3.53
C LEU A 363 -3.72 -37.80 4.79
N ASP A 364 -4.73 -37.94 5.67
CA ASP A 364 -4.80 -37.19 6.94
C ASP A 364 -3.63 -37.54 7.87
N GLU A 365 -3.27 -38.82 7.98
CA GLU A 365 -2.14 -39.27 8.79
C GLU A 365 -0.81 -38.69 8.27
N PHE A 366 -0.54 -38.78 6.96
CA PHE A 366 0.66 -38.19 6.35
C PHE A 366 0.73 -36.68 6.54
N ALA A 367 -0.39 -35.97 6.34
CA ALA A 367 -0.46 -34.53 6.54
C ALA A 367 -0.12 -34.11 7.98
N ARG A 368 -0.46 -34.94 8.98
CA ARG A 368 -0.15 -34.68 10.41
C ARG A 368 1.27 -35.07 10.78
N CYS A 369 1.76 -36.19 10.27
CA CYS A 369 3.10 -36.68 10.57
C CYS A 369 4.20 -35.87 9.87
N ALA A 370 3.91 -35.31 8.68
CA ALA A 370 4.87 -34.57 7.87
C ALA A 370 4.23 -33.28 7.30
N PRO A 371 3.94 -32.27 8.15
CA PRO A 371 3.17 -31.10 7.77
C PRO A 371 3.86 -30.14 6.79
N GLY A 372 5.15 -30.34 6.50
CA GLY A 372 5.92 -29.52 5.55
C GLY A 372 6.20 -30.23 4.21
N GLU A 373 5.88 -31.51 4.09
CA GLU A 373 6.22 -32.30 2.92
C GLU A 373 5.22 -32.10 1.78
N THR A 374 5.60 -32.53 0.59
CA THR A 374 4.72 -32.58 -0.58
C THR A 374 4.55 -34.03 -1.00
N PHE A 375 3.32 -34.45 -1.28
CA PHE A 375 3.05 -35.82 -1.74
C PHE A 375 2.04 -35.83 -2.88
N GLN A 376 2.09 -36.92 -3.63
CA GLN A 376 1.26 -37.13 -4.80
C GLN A 376 0.91 -38.61 -4.98
N GLY A 377 -0.24 -38.90 -5.56
CA GLY A 377 -0.70 -40.27 -5.76
C GLY A 377 -2.10 -40.39 -6.34
N TYR A 378 -2.69 -41.56 -6.16
CA TYR A 378 -4.05 -41.87 -6.60
C TYR A 378 -4.99 -41.98 -5.41
N MET A 379 -6.23 -41.54 -5.57
CA MET A 379 -7.27 -41.74 -4.57
C MET A 379 -8.57 -42.14 -5.27
N SER A 380 -9.22 -43.18 -4.75
CA SER A 380 -10.51 -43.64 -5.27
C SER A 380 -11.62 -43.04 -4.41
N LEU A 381 -12.49 -42.24 -5.01
CA LEU A 381 -13.53 -41.48 -4.31
C LEU A 381 -14.91 -41.74 -4.91
N LEU A 382 -15.93 -41.72 -4.07
CA LEU A 382 -17.33 -41.72 -4.46
C LEU A 382 -17.90 -40.30 -4.32
N ILE A 383 -18.51 -39.78 -5.39
CA ILE A 383 -19.14 -38.45 -5.37
C ILE A 383 -20.51 -38.56 -4.70
N MET A 384 -20.68 -37.95 -3.52
CA MET A 384 -21.94 -38.01 -2.77
C MET A 384 -22.85 -36.83 -3.04
N GLU A 385 -22.31 -35.71 -3.51
CA GLU A 385 -23.07 -34.49 -3.72
C GLU A 385 -22.53 -33.67 -4.89
N VAL A 386 -23.44 -33.23 -5.77
CA VAL A 386 -23.12 -32.37 -6.92
C VAL A 386 -24.07 -31.17 -6.92
N LYS A 387 -23.51 -29.96 -6.85
CA LYS A 387 -24.24 -28.69 -6.66
C LYS A 387 -24.37 -27.85 -7.94
N PHE A 388 -24.20 -28.45 -9.12
CA PHE A 388 -24.25 -27.74 -10.41
C PHE A 388 -25.48 -26.82 -10.54
N LEU A 389 -26.68 -27.36 -10.38
CA LEU A 389 -27.92 -26.58 -10.52
C LEU A 389 -28.03 -25.45 -9.50
N GLN A 390 -27.61 -25.71 -8.27
CA GLN A 390 -27.67 -24.73 -7.20
C GLN A 390 -26.77 -23.54 -7.49
N TYR A 391 -25.53 -23.79 -7.90
CA TYR A 391 -24.56 -22.74 -8.23
C TYR A 391 -24.92 -22.03 -9.53
N TRP A 392 -25.42 -22.74 -10.55
CA TRP A 392 -25.89 -22.13 -11.78
C TRP A 392 -27.08 -21.18 -11.54
N LYS A 393 -28.11 -21.61 -10.80
CA LYS A 393 -29.27 -20.76 -10.46
C LYS A 393 -28.88 -19.51 -9.65
N ARG A 394 -27.84 -19.61 -8.83
CA ARG A 394 -27.31 -18.50 -8.02
C ARG A 394 -26.33 -17.60 -8.75
N GLN A 395 -26.03 -17.85 -10.02
CA GLN A 395 -25.00 -17.12 -10.78
C GLN A 395 -23.60 -17.25 -10.16
N MET A 396 -23.27 -18.45 -9.70
CA MET A 396 -22.04 -18.76 -8.95
C MET A 396 -21.33 -20.00 -9.49
N LEU A 397 -21.59 -20.39 -10.75
CA LEU A 397 -20.97 -21.55 -11.38
C LEU A 397 -19.45 -21.37 -11.50
N LEU A 398 -19.01 -20.16 -11.86
CA LEU A 398 -17.60 -19.80 -11.85
C LEU A 398 -17.31 -18.85 -10.68
N SER A 399 -16.10 -18.95 -10.15
CA SER A 399 -15.61 -18.14 -9.05
C SER A 399 -14.15 -17.76 -9.22
N GLY A 400 -13.80 -16.61 -8.65
CA GLY A 400 -12.46 -16.07 -8.58
C GLY A 400 -12.36 -15.07 -7.44
N GLU A 401 -11.22 -14.41 -7.31
CA GLU A 401 -10.97 -13.43 -6.27
C GLU A 401 -10.10 -12.30 -6.79
N CYS A 402 -10.42 -11.07 -6.40
CA CYS A 402 -9.59 -9.92 -6.66
C CYS A 402 -9.79 -8.88 -5.56
N CYS A 403 -8.72 -8.21 -5.13
CA CYS A 403 -8.75 -7.26 -4.02
C CYS A 403 -9.32 -7.85 -2.72
N THR A 404 -9.12 -9.14 -2.44
CA THR A 404 -9.73 -9.89 -1.31
C THR A 404 -11.27 -9.95 -1.35
N ILE A 405 -11.87 -9.66 -2.52
CA ILE A 405 -13.32 -9.73 -2.73
C ILE A 405 -13.61 -10.99 -3.56
N PRO A 406 -14.46 -11.90 -3.08
CA PRO A 406 -14.88 -13.04 -3.87
C PRO A 406 -15.78 -12.59 -5.02
N ILE A 407 -15.49 -13.11 -6.21
CA ILE A 407 -16.23 -12.82 -7.43
C ILE A 407 -16.90 -14.11 -7.88
N HIS A 408 -18.19 -14.02 -8.16
CA HIS A 408 -19.00 -15.11 -8.64
C HIS A 408 -19.80 -14.67 -9.86
N ALA A 409 -19.81 -15.49 -10.90
CA ALA A 409 -20.64 -15.28 -12.08
C ALA A 409 -20.84 -16.59 -12.84
N ASN A 410 -21.84 -16.64 -13.71
CA ASN A 410 -21.90 -17.62 -14.81
C ASN A 410 -21.28 -16.99 -16.06
N ALA A 411 -20.01 -16.60 -15.98
CA ALA A 411 -19.24 -16.01 -17.07
C ALA A 411 -17.76 -16.35 -16.89
N LEU A 412 -16.99 -16.40 -17.98
CA LEU A 412 -15.55 -16.68 -17.96
C LEU A 412 -14.72 -15.56 -17.35
N SER A 413 -15.27 -14.34 -17.31
CA SER A 413 -14.64 -13.19 -16.68
C SER A 413 -15.68 -12.29 -16.03
N ALA A 414 -15.28 -11.57 -14.98
CA ALA A 414 -16.10 -10.54 -14.37
C ALA A 414 -15.25 -9.37 -13.87
N ALA A 415 -15.84 -8.18 -13.86
CA ALA A 415 -15.19 -6.99 -13.31
C ALA A 415 -15.13 -7.06 -11.78
N CYS A 416 -13.96 -6.81 -11.22
CA CYS A 416 -13.79 -6.67 -9.78
C CYS A 416 -14.46 -5.37 -9.30
N LYS A 417 -15.39 -5.46 -8.34
CA LYS A 417 -16.05 -4.27 -7.75
C LYS A 417 -15.09 -3.30 -7.03
N GLY A 418 -13.87 -3.74 -6.73
CA GLY A 418 -12.87 -2.92 -6.03
C GLY A 418 -11.97 -2.12 -6.95
N CYS A 419 -11.53 -2.71 -8.07
CA CYS A 419 -10.56 -2.10 -8.98
C CYS A 419 -11.02 -2.03 -10.45
N ASP A 420 -12.24 -2.46 -10.74
CA ASP A 420 -12.88 -2.55 -12.06
C ASP A 420 -12.10 -3.35 -13.12
N LYS A 421 -11.00 -4.02 -12.73
CA LYS A 421 -10.25 -4.92 -13.60
C LYS A 421 -11.08 -6.15 -13.93
N GLN A 422 -11.01 -6.59 -15.17
CA GLN A 422 -11.57 -7.88 -15.58
C GLN A 422 -10.72 -9.01 -14.99
N VAL A 423 -11.39 -9.92 -14.29
CA VAL A 423 -10.77 -11.07 -13.61
C VAL A 423 -11.25 -12.34 -14.30
N PRO A 424 -10.33 -13.22 -14.76
CA PRO A 424 -10.72 -14.53 -15.27
C PRO A 424 -11.28 -15.38 -14.12
N LEU A 425 -12.41 -16.03 -14.35
CA LEU A 425 -13.06 -16.90 -13.39
C LEU A 425 -12.85 -18.36 -13.79
N ARG A 426 -12.80 -19.25 -12.79
CA ARG A 426 -12.70 -20.70 -13.01
C ARG A 426 -13.89 -21.40 -12.41
N LEU A 427 -14.07 -22.68 -12.74
CA LEU A 427 -15.14 -23.48 -12.12
C LEU A 427 -15.02 -23.46 -10.60
N ASN A 428 -16.17 -23.29 -9.95
CA ASN A 428 -16.24 -23.17 -8.52
C ASN A 428 -15.95 -24.54 -7.87
N PRO A 429 -14.92 -24.66 -7.01
CA PRO A 429 -14.54 -25.94 -6.39
C PRO A 429 -15.62 -26.54 -5.50
N ARG A 430 -16.64 -25.75 -5.12
CA ARG A 430 -17.80 -26.21 -4.34
C ARG A 430 -18.90 -26.86 -5.18
N ILE A 431 -18.75 -26.93 -6.51
CA ILE A 431 -19.66 -27.67 -7.39
C ILE A 431 -19.66 -29.14 -7.02
N ILE A 432 -18.47 -29.71 -6.82
CA ILE A 432 -18.34 -31.02 -6.19
C ILE A 432 -18.47 -30.79 -4.68
N GLY A 433 -19.55 -31.33 -4.12
CA GLY A 433 -19.83 -31.24 -2.70
C GLY A 433 -19.02 -32.30 -1.96
N GLN A 434 -19.72 -33.08 -1.15
CA GLN A 434 -19.11 -34.17 -0.40
C GLN A 434 -18.61 -35.30 -1.31
N VAL A 435 -17.42 -35.80 -1.03
CA VAL A 435 -16.86 -37.03 -1.60
C VAL A 435 -16.37 -37.93 -0.47
N ILE A 436 -16.47 -39.25 -0.64
CA ILE A 436 -16.10 -40.23 0.39
C ILE A 436 -15.24 -41.35 -0.17
N ASP A 437 -14.48 -42.00 0.70
CA ASP A 437 -13.95 -43.33 0.48
C ASP A 437 -14.35 -44.25 1.64
N GLU A 438 -13.77 -45.45 1.71
CA GLU A 438 -14.04 -46.41 2.79
C GLU A 438 -13.54 -45.96 4.17
N THR A 439 -12.70 -44.93 4.23
CA THR A 439 -11.99 -44.51 5.44
C THR A 439 -12.45 -43.19 6.03
N ALA A 440 -12.87 -42.23 5.19
CA ALA A 440 -13.31 -40.91 5.63
C ALA A 440 -14.12 -40.15 4.57
N VAL A 441 -14.37 -38.87 4.86
CA VAL A 441 -15.16 -37.95 4.04
C VAL A 441 -14.42 -36.63 3.83
N ILE A 442 -14.49 -36.09 2.62
CA ILE A 442 -14.01 -34.76 2.27
C ILE A 442 -15.22 -33.88 1.95
N ASP A 443 -15.30 -32.73 2.62
CA ASP A 443 -16.38 -31.76 2.41
C ASP A 443 -16.14 -30.87 1.17
N GLY A 444 -17.20 -30.24 0.68
CA GLY A 444 -17.20 -29.43 -0.53
C GLY A 444 -16.21 -28.25 -0.48
N GLY A 445 -15.50 -28.01 -1.59
CA GLY A 445 -14.52 -26.93 -1.71
C GLY A 445 -13.15 -27.21 -1.09
N LYS A 446 -12.92 -28.42 -0.58
CA LYS A 446 -11.59 -28.89 -0.13
C LYS A 446 -10.77 -29.54 -1.23
N LEU A 447 -11.42 -29.95 -2.33
CA LEU A 447 -10.75 -30.36 -3.57
C LEU A 447 -10.53 -29.13 -4.46
N LEU A 448 -9.29 -28.91 -4.87
CA LEU A 448 -8.89 -27.88 -5.81
C LEU A 448 -8.52 -28.51 -7.14
N PHE A 449 -9.42 -28.46 -8.11
CA PHE A 449 -9.21 -29.06 -9.42
C PHE A 449 -8.38 -28.15 -10.34
N SER A 450 -7.47 -28.75 -11.10
CA SER A 450 -6.85 -28.12 -12.26
C SER A 450 -7.88 -27.99 -13.40
N ASP A 451 -7.63 -27.09 -14.35
CA ASP A 451 -8.49 -26.95 -15.52
C ASP A 451 -8.49 -28.23 -16.37
N HIS A 452 -7.38 -28.98 -16.35
CA HIS A 452 -7.28 -30.30 -16.98
C HIS A 452 -8.19 -31.32 -16.28
N ALA A 453 -8.12 -31.43 -14.95
CA ALA A 453 -8.94 -32.35 -14.17
C ALA A 453 -10.44 -32.07 -14.30
N TRP A 454 -10.83 -30.79 -14.39
CA TRP A 454 -12.22 -30.43 -14.68
C TRP A 454 -12.69 -30.94 -16.04
N ARG A 455 -11.87 -30.76 -17.09
CA ARG A 455 -12.20 -31.23 -18.43
C ARG A 455 -12.32 -32.76 -18.50
N GLU A 456 -11.45 -33.49 -17.81
CA GLU A 456 -11.54 -34.95 -17.72
C GLU A 456 -12.80 -35.41 -16.97
N LEU A 457 -13.10 -34.80 -15.83
CA LEU A 457 -14.27 -35.16 -15.02
C LEU A 457 -15.60 -34.90 -15.75
N LEU A 458 -15.69 -33.76 -16.45
CA LEU A 458 -16.93 -33.29 -17.07
C LEU A 458 -17.04 -33.67 -18.55
N GLY A 459 -15.94 -34.09 -19.17
CA GLY A 459 -15.79 -34.30 -20.60
C GLY A 459 -15.95 -33.04 -21.45
N ARG A 460 -15.89 -31.85 -20.83
CA ARG A 460 -16.17 -30.55 -21.47
C ARG A 460 -15.56 -29.37 -20.71
N GLY A 461 -15.45 -28.22 -21.36
CA GLY A 461 -14.93 -26.99 -20.78
C GLY A 461 -15.97 -26.16 -20.01
N PRO A 462 -15.53 -25.14 -19.26
CA PRO A 462 -16.43 -24.15 -18.66
C PRO A 462 -17.26 -23.40 -19.71
N GLU A 463 -16.74 -23.22 -20.93
CA GLU A 463 -17.44 -22.56 -22.03
C GLU A 463 -18.69 -23.34 -22.42
N ASP A 464 -18.57 -24.66 -22.55
CA ASP A 464 -19.67 -25.56 -22.92
C ASP A 464 -20.73 -25.60 -21.81
N LEU A 465 -20.30 -25.64 -20.55
CA LEU A 465 -21.21 -25.64 -19.39
C LEU A 465 -22.09 -24.39 -19.33
N LEU A 466 -21.58 -23.25 -19.76
CA LEU A 466 -22.33 -21.99 -19.76
C LEU A 466 -23.43 -21.95 -20.83
N GLN A 467 -23.30 -22.75 -21.89
CA GLN A 467 -24.31 -22.85 -22.96
C GLN A 467 -25.42 -23.84 -22.64
N MET A 468 -25.20 -24.72 -21.65
CA MET A 468 -26.16 -25.77 -21.30
C MET A 468 -27.43 -25.21 -20.67
N GLN A 469 -28.55 -25.83 -21.05
CA GLN A 469 -29.85 -25.55 -20.46
C GLN A 469 -30.03 -26.28 -19.14
N HIS A 470 -31.05 -25.87 -18.38
CA HIS A 470 -31.35 -26.42 -17.06
C HIS A 470 -31.40 -27.95 -17.03
N ASP A 471 -32.07 -28.57 -18.01
CA ASP A 471 -32.28 -30.03 -18.03
C ASP A 471 -31.00 -30.79 -18.39
N GLU A 472 -30.15 -30.21 -19.24
CA GLU A 472 -28.85 -30.79 -19.59
C GLU A 472 -27.90 -30.75 -18.40
N LEU A 473 -27.87 -29.62 -17.66
CA LEU A 473 -27.09 -29.51 -16.42
C LEU A 473 -27.61 -30.47 -15.35
N LYS A 474 -28.93 -30.69 -15.30
CA LYS A 474 -29.53 -31.63 -14.36
C LYS A 474 -29.13 -33.06 -14.68
N TYR A 475 -29.22 -33.43 -15.96
CA TYR A 475 -28.78 -34.73 -16.42
C TYR A 475 -27.29 -34.97 -16.12
N LEU A 476 -26.44 -33.97 -16.35
CA LEU A 476 -25.02 -34.07 -16.02
C LEU A 476 -24.78 -34.28 -14.52
N ALA A 477 -25.46 -33.49 -13.67
CA ALA A 477 -25.34 -33.62 -12.21
C ALA A 477 -25.83 -34.99 -11.71
N ASP A 478 -26.99 -35.45 -12.21
CA ASP A 478 -27.59 -36.73 -11.83
C ASP A 478 -26.70 -37.90 -12.27
N ARG A 479 -26.03 -37.80 -13.44
CA ARG A 479 -25.09 -38.81 -13.92
C ARG A 479 -23.82 -38.90 -13.06
N MET A 480 -23.35 -37.80 -12.50
CA MET A 480 -22.14 -37.78 -11.66
C MET A 480 -22.39 -38.24 -10.22
N LEU A 481 -23.63 -38.13 -9.75
CA LEU A 481 -23.99 -38.52 -8.39
C LEU A 481 -23.76 -40.03 -8.18
N PHE A 482 -23.09 -40.37 -7.10
CA PHE A 482 -22.66 -41.74 -6.75
C PHE A 482 -21.71 -42.39 -7.77
N CYS A 483 -21.10 -41.62 -8.68
CA CYS A 483 -20.01 -42.14 -9.50
C CYS A 483 -18.77 -42.33 -8.65
N ARG A 484 -18.13 -43.48 -8.83
CA ARG A 484 -16.79 -43.74 -8.30
C ARG A 484 -15.76 -43.24 -9.31
N ILE A 485 -14.86 -42.40 -8.87
CA ILE A 485 -13.79 -41.80 -9.68
C ILE A 485 -12.44 -42.10 -9.04
N THR A 486 -11.41 -42.24 -9.87
CA THR A 486 -10.02 -42.26 -9.41
C THR A 486 -9.37 -40.93 -9.74
N ILE A 487 -8.99 -40.17 -8.72
CA ILE A 487 -8.30 -38.90 -8.90
C ILE A 487 -6.79 -39.08 -8.81
N LEU A 488 -6.05 -38.34 -9.63
CA LEU A 488 -4.63 -38.09 -9.45
C LEU A 488 -4.54 -36.83 -8.61
N PHE A 489 -3.99 -36.94 -7.40
CA PHE A 489 -3.97 -35.84 -6.45
C PHE A 489 -2.56 -35.50 -5.99
N GLY A 490 -2.41 -34.27 -5.54
CA GLY A 490 -1.25 -33.74 -4.87
C GLY A 490 -1.67 -32.98 -3.61
N TRP A 491 -0.80 -32.95 -2.62
CA TRP A 491 -0.94 -32.12 -1.43
C TRP A 491 0.41 -31.54 -1.06
N THR A 492 0.37 -30.34 -0.51
CA THR A 492 1.54 -29.61 -0.06
C THR A 492 1.27 -29.06 1.32
N GLY A 493 2.23 -29.27 2.22
CA GLY A 493 2.26 -28.63 3.54
C GLY A 493 2.40 -27.11 3.48
N ASP A 494 2.88 -26.58 2.35
CA ASP A 494 2.93 -25.14 2.09
C ASP A 494 1.52 -24.59 1.82
N GLU A 495 0.85 -24.16 2.90
CA GLU A 495 -0.47 -23.53 2.86
C GLU A 495 -0.52 -22.28 1.97
N SER A 496 0.60 -21.62 1.67
CA SER A 496 0.58 -20.45 0.78
C SER A 496 0.22 -20.82 -0.66
N LYS A 497 0.50 -22.06 -1.08
CA LYS A 497 0.30 -22.52 -2.46
C LYS A 497 -1.12 -23.04 -2.72
N ALA A 498 -1.66 -23.85 -1.82
CA ALA A 498 -2.97 -24.51 -2.01
C ALA A 498 -4.00 -24.19 -0.91
N GLY A 499 -3.62 -23.46 0.14
CA GLY A 499 -4.51 -23.13 1.26
C GLY A 499 -4.96 -24.37 2.05
N GLY A 500 -4.13 -25.41 2.09
CA GLY A 500 -4.46 -26.70 2.74
C GLY A 500 -5.51 -27.54 2.00
N ARG A 501 -5.73 -27.29 0.70
CA ARG A 501 -6.64 -28.07 -0.15
C ARG A 501 -5.90 -29.22 -0.84
N ILE A 502 -6.67 -30.25 -1.20
CA ILE A 502 -6.18 -31.39 -1.99
C ILE A 502 -6.23 -30.97 -3.47
N CYS A 503 -5.08 -30.93 -4.14
CA CYS A 503 -4.98 -30.52 -5.53
C CYS A 503 -5.28 -31.72 -6.45
N VAL A 504 -6.33 -31.64 -7.25
CA VAL A 504 -6.69 -32.67 -8.23
C VAL A 504 -6.06 -32.32 -9.57
N LEU A 505 -5.13 -33.14 -10.01
CA LEU A 505 -4.32 -32.95 -11.21
C LEU A 505 -4.99 -33.56 -12.45
N GLY A 506 -5.66 -34.70 -12.26
CA GLY A 506 -6.41 -35.42 -13.30
C GLY A 506 -7.44 -36.37 -12.70
N VAL A 507 -8.35 -36.86 -13.52
CA VAL A 507 -9.44 -37.76 -13.15
C VAL A 507 -9.52 -38.92 -14.14
N ARG A 508 -9.62 -40.13 -13.61
CA ARG A 508 -9.88 -41.37 -14.37
C ARG A 508 -11.21 -41.95 -13.90
N SER A 509 -12.18 -42.04 -14.81
CA SER A 509 -13.51 -42.63 -14.58
C SER A 509 -13.60 -44.03 -15.13
#